data_AF-A0A1L5KVY0-F1
#
_entry.id   AF-A0A1L5KVY0-F1
#
_cell.length_a   1.000
_cell.length_b   1.000
_cell.length_c   1.000
_cell.angle_alpha   90.00
_cell.angle_beta   90.00
_cell.angle_gamma   90.00
#
_symmetry.space_group_name_H-M   'P 1'
#
loop_
_entity.id
_entity.type
_entity.pdbx_description
1 polymer ?
#
loop_
_entity_poly.entity_id
_entity_poly.type
_entity_poly.pdbx_seq_one_letter_code
_entity_poly.pdbx_strand_id
1 'polypeptide(L)'
;MHMRHGECKTPGGKLVAVNVTVDEDGTIKSCHISGDFFIEPDVTTSTRFAGAPTSGGEASEALIHDLEQALVRGGSLQSVLDAHSDCRLIGTDASAIETAFLRAISSELT
;
A
#
# COMPACT_ATOMS: atom_id res chain seq x y z
N MET A 1 11.61 -18.20 -8.70
CA MET A 1 10.74 -17.09 -8.25
C MET A 1 9.92 -16.57 -9.42
N HIS A 2 8.62 -16.41 -9.21
CA HIS A 2 7.65 -15.92 -10.20
C HIS A 2 7.08 -14.59 -9.71
N MET A 3 6.81 -13.67 -10.64
CA MET A 3 6.16 -12.40 -10.33
C MET A 3 4.70 -12.48 -10.74
N ARG A 4 3.79 -12.13 -9.84
CA ARG A 4 2.35 -12.06 -10.08
C ARG A 4 1.87 -10.62 -9.93
N HIS A 5 0.87 -10.26 -10.70
CA HIS A 5 0.34 -8.89 -10.73
C HIS A 5 -1.17 -8.91 -10.49
N GLY A 6 -1.65 -7.99 -9.67
CA GLY A 6 -3.07 -7.75 -9.49
C GLY A 6 -3.33 -6.26 -9.33
N GLU A 7 -4.46 -5.83 -9.87
CA GLU A 7 -4.86 -4.42 -9.86
C GLU A 7 -6.31 -4.28 -9.39
N CYS A 8 -6.62 -3.15 -8.78
CA CYS A 8 -7.96 -2.77 -8.35
C CYS A 8 -8.21 -1.30 -8.71
N LYS A 9 -9.37 -1.04 -9.32
CA LYS A 9 -9.84 0.32 -9.55
C LYS A 9 -10.63 0.80 -8.35
N THR A 10 -10.34 2.02 -7.91
CA THR A 10 -11.03 2.66 -6.79
C THR A 10 -12.19 3.53 -7.28
N PRO A 11 -13.20 3.79 -6.43
CA PRO A 11 -14.24 4.78 -6.72
C PRO A 11 -13.60 6.16 -6.96
N GLY A 12 -13.74 6.69 -8.18
CA GLY A 12 -13.02 7.88 -8.65
C GLY A 12 -12.13 7.65 -9.86
N GLY A 13 -11.98 6.38 -10.28
CA GLY A 13 -11.27 6.02 -11.52
C GLY A 13 -9.76 5.86 -11.36
N LYS A 14 -9.25 6.00 -10.14
CA LYS A 14 -7.86 5.72 -9.80
C LYS A 14 -7.60 4.22 -9.74
N LEU A 15 -6.34 3.84 -9.81
CA LEU A 15 -5.91 2.45 -9.86
C LEU A 15 -4.81 2.21 -8.85
N VAL A 16 -4.92 1.10 -8.12
CA VAL A 16 -3.84 0.54 -7.31
C VAL A 16 -3.50 -0.86 -7.82
N ALA A 17 -2.22 -1.17 -7.84
CA ALA A 17 -1.65 -2.40 -8.31
C ALA A 17 -0.70 -2.96 -7.25
N VAL A 18 -0.64 -4.28 -7.15
CA VAL A 18 0.28 -4.98 -6.28
C VAL A 18 0.99 -6.05 -7.10
N ASN A 19 2.31 -5.94 -7.11
CA ASN A 19 3.18 -6.96 -7.69
C ASN A 19 3.69 -7.84 -6.57
N VAL A 20 3.60 -9.16 -6.71
CA VAL A 20 3.99 -10.12 -5.67
C VAL A 20 5.06 -11.04 -6.23
N THR A 21 6.19 -11.13 -5.54
CA THR A 21 7.23 -12.13 -5.82
C THR A 21 6.94 -13.37 -4.99
N VAL A 22 6.71 -14.49 -5.67
CA VAL A 22 6.46 -15.80 -5.06
C VAL A 22 7.60 -16.76 -5.39
N ASP A 23 7.93 -17.61 -4.44
CA ASP A 23 8.87 -18.71 -4.63
C ASP A 23 8.25 -19.86 -5.43
N GLU A 24 9.05 -20.88 -5.73
CA GLU A 24 8.62 -22.10 -6.42
C GLU A 24 7.53 -22.85 -5.64
N ASP A 25 7.60 -22.82 -4.30
CA ASP A 25 6.58 -23.41 -3.41
C ASP A 25 5.33 -22.54 -3.21
N GLY A 26 5.20 -21.43 -3.96
CA GLY A 26 4.09 -20.49 -3.82
C GLY A 26 4.16 -19.56 -2.61
N THR A 27 5.25 -19.62 -1.83
CA THR A 27 5.46 -18.72 -0.68
C THR A 27 5.74 -17.30 -1.15
N ILE A 28 5.03 -16.34 -0.58
CA ILE A 28 5.20 -14.91 -0.87
C ILE A 28 6.50 -14.42 -0.22
N LYS A 29 7.42 -13.85 -1.01
CA LYS A 29 8.72 -13.34 -0.54
C LYS A 29 8.72 -11.83 -0.37
N SER A 30 8.05 -11.14 -1.28
CA SER A 30 7.91 -9.68 -1.25
C SER A 30 6.70 -9.27 -2.05
N CYS A 31 6.22 -8.07 -1.81
CA CYS A 31 5.29 -7.41 -2.71
C CYS A 31 5.66 -5.94 -2.88
N HIS A 32 5.16 -5.33 -3.94
CA HIS A 32 5.34 -3.92 -4.22
C HIS A 32 4.02 -3.28 -4.60
N ILE A 33 3.64 -2.22 -3.87
CA ILE A 33 2.40 -1.47 -4.10
C ILE A 33 2.70 -0.29 -5.04
N SER A 34 1.93 -0.15 -6.13
CA SER A 34 2.06 0.96 -7.08
C SER A 34 0.69 1.39 -7.59
N GLY A 35 0.59 2.57 -8.22
CA GLY A 35 -0.68 3.05 -8.75
C GLY A 35 -0.75 4.56 -8.90
N ASP A 36 -1.95 5.04 -9.23
CA ASP A 36 -2.29 6.46 -9.30
C ASP A 36 -2.97 6.91 -8.00
N PHE A 37 -2.22 6.87 -6.90
CA PHE A 37 -2.64 7.38 -5.59
C PHE A 37 -1.55 8.30 -5.02
N PHE A 38 -1.92 9.10 -4.03
CA PHE A 38 -0.99 9.95 -3.31
C PHE A 38 -0.93 9.53 -1.84
N ILE A 39 0.21 9.77 -1.20
CA ILE A 39 0.32 9.78 0.26
C ILE A 39 0.60 11.22 0.65
N GLU A 40 -0.27 11.76 1.48
CA GLU A 40 -0.12 13.10 2.02
C GLU A 40 0.06 13.03 3.53
N PRO A 41 0.92 13.89 4.11
CA PRO A 41 0.94 14.06 5.55
C PRO A 41 -0.41 14.60 6.02
N ASP A 42 -0.95 14.08 7.12
CA ASP A 42 -2.23 14.55 7.63
C ASP A 42 -2.08 15.94 8.25
N VAL A 43 -2.46 16.95 7.46
CA VAL A 43 -2.38 18.38 7.80
C VAL A 43 -3.26 18.80 8.99
N THR A 44 -4.07 17.88 9.55
CA THR A 44 -4.82 18.17 10.79
C THR A 44 -3.90 18.28 12.01
N THR A 45 -2.72 17.65 11.95
CA THR A 45 -1.68 17.71 13.00
C THR A 45 -0.57 18.72 12.70
N SER A 46 -0.43 19.13 11.44
CA SER A 46 0.62 20.05 11.00
C SER A 46 0.14 21.49 11.17
N THR A 47 0.65 22.18 12.20
CA THR A 47 0.47 23.62 12.41
C THR A 47 0.73 24.37 11.11
N ARG A 48 -0.35 24.81 10.47
CA ARG A 48 -0.47 25.26 9.07
C ARG A 48 0.44 26.42 8.63
N PHE A 49 1.36 26.89 9.46
CA PHE A 49 2.27 28.02 9.19
C PHE A 49 3.67 27.92 9.83
N ALA A 50 4.12 26.73 10.27
CA ALA A 50 5.53 26.56 10.64
C ALA A 50 6.28 26.06 9.40
N GLY A 51 6.99 26.96 8.71
CA GLY A 51 7.80 26.67 7.53
C GLY A 51 8.99 25.74 7.79
N ALA A 52 8.74 24.51 8.22
CA ALA A 52 9.75 23.47 8.43
C ALA A 52 9.47 22.29 7.48
N PRO A 53 10.46 21.86 6.67
CA PRO A 53 10.37 20.59 5.97
C PRO A 53 10.56 19.47 7.00
N THR A 54 9.48 18.97 7.57
CA THR A 54 9.51 17.70 8.32
C THR A 54 9.29 16.59 7.31
N SER A 55 10.37 16.08 6.72
CA SER A 55 10.51 14.75 6.12
C SER A 55 9.26 14.00 5.64
N GLY A 56 8.36 14.62 4.88
CA GLY A 56 7.12 13.97 4.42
C GLY A 56 7.38 12.75 3.50
N GLY A 57 8.55 12.74 2.84
CA GLY A 57 9.00 11.59 2.05
C GLY A 57 9.33 10.36 2.91
N GLU A 58 9.97 10.55 4.08
CA GLU A 58 10.37 9.44 4.95
C GLU A 58 9.14 8.75 5.57
N ALA A 59 8.12 9.52 5.98
CA ALA A 59 6.88 8.98 6.52
C ALA A 59 6.07 8.22 5.44
N SER A 60 6.00 8.77 4.22
CA SER A 60 5.37 8.09 3.09
C SER A 60 6.06 6.78 2.72
N GLU A 61 7.39 6.76 2.71
CA GLU A 61 8.17 5.56 2.40
C GLU A 61 7.99 4.50 3.49
N ALA A 62 8.02 4.90 4.77
CA ALA A 62 7.75 4.03 5.90
C ALA A 62 6.34 3.41 5.84
N LEU A 63 5.31 4.21 5.51
CA LEU A 63 3.95 3.71 5.36
C LEU A 63 3.85 2.64 4.25
N ILE A 64 4.38 2.90 3.06
CA ILE A 64 4.35 1.91 1.96
C ILE A 64 5.10 0.65 2.36
N HIS A 65 6.29 0.79 2.95
CA HIS A 65 7.08 -0.33 3.40
C HIS A 65 6.32 -1.21 4.41
N ASP A 66 5.67 -0.60 5.39
CA ASP A 66 4.93 -1.32 6.42
C ASP A 66 3.66 -1.97 5.85
N LEU A 67 2.99 -1.34 4.89
CA LEU A 67 1.87 -1.95 4.16
C LEU A 67 2.33 -3.18 3.37
N GLU A 68 3.44 -3.09 2.66
CA GLU A 68 4.03 -4.21 1.92
C GLU A 68 4.43 -5.35 2.86
N GLN A 69 5.05 -5.04 4.01
CA GLN A 69 5.38 -6.03 5.03
C GLN A 69 4.14 -6.69 5.63
N ALA A 70 3.07 -5.93 5.88
CA ALA A 70 1.81 -6.46 6.38
C ALA A 70 1.19 -7.44 5.37
N LEU A 71 1.15 -7.10 4.08
CA LEU A 71 0.66 -8.00 3.03
C LEU A 71 1.44 -9.32 3.00
N VAL A 72 2.77 -9.26 3.04
CA VAL A 72 3.64 -10.46 3.02
C VAL A 72 3.41 -11.34 4.26
N ARG A 73 3.15 -10.74 5.42
CA ARG A 73 2.93 -11.45 6.69
C ARG A 73 1.47 -11.88 6.92
N GLY A 74 0.54 -11.48 6.04
CA GLY A 74 -0.89 -11.69 6.25
C GLY A 74 -1.49 -10.85 7.40
N GLY A 75 -0.89 -9.69 7.68
CA GLY A 75 -1.38 -8.72 8.66
C GLY A 75 -2.50 -7.83 8.13
N SER A 76 -3.10 -7.02 9.01
CA SER A 76 -4.14 -6.05 8.63
C SER A 76 -3.52 -4.75 8.16
N LEU A 77 -3.92 -4.28 6.97
CA LEU A 77 -3.50 -2.95 6.47
C LEU A 77 -4.12 -1.82 7.28
N GLN A 78 -5.32 -2.02 7.83
CA GLN A 78 -5.96 -1.03 8.69
C GLN A 78 -5.11 -0.74 9.93
N SER A 79 -4.54 -1.76 10.57
CA SER A 79 -3.65 -1.55 11.72
C SER A 79 -2.38 -0.77 11.38
N VAL A 80 -1.86 -0.93 10.16
CA VAL A 80 -0.73 -0.13 9.68
C VAL A 80 -1.15 1.32 9.47
N LEU A 81 -2.30 1.56 8.82
CA LEU A 81 -2.83 2.91 8.62
C LEU A 81 -3.11 3.62 9.95
N ASP A 82 -3.63 2.89 10.95
CA ASP A 82 -3.88 3.44 12.28
C ASP A 82 -2.57 3.80 13.01
N ALA A 83 -1.49 3.06 12.78
CA ALA A 83 -0.16 3.35 13.34
C ALA A 83 0.51 4.56 12.65
N HIS A 84 0.22 4.77 11.36
CA HIS A 84 0.69 5.88 10.53
C HIS A 84 -0.37 6.98 10.40
N SER A 85 -0.95 7.39 11.53
CA SER A 85 -1.99 8.43 11.59
C SER A 85 -1.55 9.82 11.12
N ASP A 86 -0.24 10.02 10.95
CA ASP A 86 0.39 11.20 10.38
C ASP A 86 0.41 11.21 8.84
N CYS A 87 0.00 10.11 8.20
CA CYS A 87 -0.12 9.97 6.75
C CYS A 87 -1.54 9.55 6.34
N ARG A 88 -1.97 9.97 5.16
CA ARG A 88 -3.23 9.53 4.57
C ARG A 88 -3.06 9.15 3.10
N LEU A 89 -3.68 8.03 2.73
CA LEU A 89 -3.82 7.60 1.35
C LEU A 89 -4.94 8.39 0.66
N ILE A 90 -4.63 8.98 -0.49
CA ILE A 90 -5.58 9.73 -1.31
C ILE A 90 -5.77 8.99 -2.64
N GLY A 91 -7.02 8.59 -2.90
CA GLY A 91 -7.38 7.90 -4.14
C GLY A 91 -7.25 6.39 -4.11
N THR A 92 -6.83 5.83 -2.98
CA THR A 92 -6.88 4.40 -2.66
C THR A 92 -7.19 4.20 -1.17
N ASP A 93 -7.48 2.96 -0.79
CA ASP A 93 -7.72 2.55 0.58
C ASP A 93 -7.18 1.12 0.82
N ALA A 94 -7.23 0.68 2.07
CA ALA A 94 -6.79 -0.66 2.46
C ALA A 94 -7.51 -1.77 1.67
N SER A 95 -8.82 -1.65 1.45
CA SER A 95 -9.62 -2.68 0.78
C SER A 95 -9.25 -2.81 -0.69
N ALA A 96 -8.97 -1.70 -1.38
CA ALA A 96 -8.51 -1.70 -2.75
C ALA A 96 -7.12 -2.35 -2.90
N ILE A 97 -6.19 -2.06 -1.98
CA ILE A 97 -4.86 -2.67 -1.94
C ILE A 97 -4.98 -4.18 -1.68
N GLU A 98 -5.77 -4.58 -0.68
CA GLU A 98 -6.02 -5.99 -0.36
C GLU A 98 -6.63 -6.73 -1.56
N THR A 99 -7.59 -6.11 -2.25
CA THR A 99 -8.20 -6.67 -3.46
C THR A 99 -7.17 -6.86 -4.57
N ALA A 100 -6.30 -5.88 -4.81
CA ALA A 100 -5.23 -5.98 -5.80
C ALA A 100 -4.24 -7.09 -5.43
N PHE A 101 -3.85 -7.21 -4.16
CA PHE A 101 -2.98 -8.28 -3.67
C PHE A 101 -3.62 -9.67 -3.82
N LEU A 102 -4.89 -9.82 -3.43
CA LEU A 102 -5.63 -11.07 -3.59
C LEU A 102 -5.69 -11.50 -5.06
N ARG A 103 -5.95 -10.55 -5.98
CA ARG A 103 -5.93 -10.82 -7.43
C ARG A 103 -4.55 -11.28 -7.90
N ALA A 104 -3.47 -10.69 -7.38
CA ALA A 104 -2.12 -11.11 -7.72
C ALA A 104 -1.87 -12.56 -7.31
N ILE A 105 -2.24 -12.96 -6.08
CA ILE A 105 -1.95 -14.31 -5.58
C ILE A 105 -2.94 -15.37 -6.08
N SER A 106 -4.18 -14.99 -6.42
CA SER A 106 -5.23 -15.89 -6.92
C SER A 106 -5.16 -16.17 -8.43
N SER A 107 -4.19 -15.61 -9.16
CA SER A 107 -4.08 -15.74 -10.62
C SER A 107 -3.81 -17.17 -11.16
N GLU A 108 -3.87 -18.22 -10.33
CA GLU A 108 -3.76 -19.64 -10.71
C GLU A 108 -5.03 -20.47 -10.46
N LEU A 109 -6.20 -19.85 -10.28
CA LEU A 109 -7.49 -20.57 -10.13
C LEU A 109 -8.30 -20.70 -11.44
N THR A 110 -7.66 -20.54 -12.61
CA THR A 110 -8.28 -20.77 -13.93
C THR A 110 -7.43 -21.72 -14.75
#